data_AF-A0A2T0M5A0-F1
#
_entry.id   AF-A0A2T0M5A0-F1
#
_cell.length_a   1.000
_cell.length_b   1.000
_cell.length_c   1.000
_cell.angle_alpha   90.00
_cell.angle_beta   90.00
_cell.angle_gamma   90.00
#
_symmetry.space_group_name_H-M   'P 1'
#
loop_
_entity.id
_entity.type
_entity.pdbx_description
1 polymer ?
#
loop_
_entity_poly.entity_id
_entity_poly.type
_entity_poly.pdbx_seq_one_letter_code
_entity_poly.pdbx_strand_id
1 'polypeptide(L)'
;MNIVVVHGIFNLRAGRSREEAADELAQIWQPKLQAGFSSAGLSTAEVPHLQVAYYADRLTRADAQGDPGRLEDLSAGEQAVVTAWLIVLAAPTPPELQGLATMPIRQMLDWIARRRRVNSTVLFRIAIALAREAHSYLHVPASREAARTAVAEAVRTHRPSVLLAHSLGSVVAYEALHHHDDLKVDCLVTLGSPLGLPGAIFDLLEPQPIDQLGDKPSGVSQWINLADVGDLVAVPRRLGDRFPVDHHAEVRISPLDFHTMGSYLSSGQVINVLAPFLRGC
;
A
#
# COMPACT_ATOMS: atom_id res chain seq x y z
N MET A 1 20.46 8.73 9.38
CA MET A 1 19.18 8.03 9.67
C MET A 1 18.67 7.38 8.40
N ASN A 2 18.10 6.18 8.50
CA ASN A 2 17.69 5.41 7.33
C ASN A 2 16.19 5.20 7.33
N ILE A 3 15.57 5.50 6.19
CA ILE A 3 14.18 5.14 5.91
C ILE A 3 14.20 3.97 4.94
N VAL A 4 13.43 2.92 5.24
CA VAL A 4 13.12 1.88 4.23
C VAL A 4 11.68 2.10 3.76
N VAL A 5 11.49 2.13 2.45
CA VAL A 5 10.18 2.16 1.82
C VAL A 5 9.80 0.76 1.35
N VAL A 6 8.63 0.30 1.73
CA VAL A 6 7.98 -0.88 1.15
C VAL A 6 6.96 -0.39 0.13
N HIS A 7 7.24 -0.64 -1.15
CA HIS A 7 6.47 -0.07 -2.24
C HIS A 7 5.09 -0.73 -2.41
N GLY A 8 4.15 -0.02 -3.04
CA GLY A 8 2.86 -0.58 -3.45
C GLY A 8 2.89 -1.30 -4.79
N ILE A 9 1.72 -1.43 -5.40
CA ILE A 9 1.53 -1.96 -6.77
C ILE A 9 2.21 -1.09 -7.84
N PHE A 10 2.31 -1.59 -9.07
CA PHE A 10 2.91 -0.91 -10.24
C PHE A 10 4.41 -0.62 -10.16
N ASN A 11 5.16 -1.34 -9.32
CA ASN A 11 6.58 -1.06 -9.14
C ASN A 11 7.52 -2.06 -9.83
N LEU A 12 7.02 -3.06 -10.55
CA LEU A 12 7.86 -4.00 -11.30
C LEU A 12 8.83 -3.26 -12.24
N ARG A 13 10.12 -3.59 -12.14
CA ARG A 13 11.19 -3.17 -13.05
C ARG A 13 11.68 -4.37 -13.84
N ALA A 14 11.06 -4.61 -14.99
CA ALA A 14 11.37 -5.75 -15.84
C ALA A 14 12.82 -5.67 -16.36
N GLY A 15 13.53 -6.80 -16.33
CA GLY A 15 14.91 -6.90 -16.81
C GLY A 15 15.97 -6.29 -15.87
N ARG A 16 15.60 -5.89 -14.66
CA ARG A 16 16.52 -5.40 -13.62
C ARG A 16 16.75 -6.46 -12.55
N SER A 17 17.93 -6.44 -11.93
CA SER A 17 18.09 -7.12 -10.63
C SER A 17 17.23 -6.44 -9.57
N ARG A 18 17.03 -7.11 -8.42
CA ARG A 18 16.26 -6.52 -7.32
C ARG A 18 16.94 -5.29 -6.74
N GLU A 19 18.26 -5.33 -6.65
CA GLU A 19 19.11 -4.23 -6.18
C GLU A 19 19.01 -3.04 -7.13
N GLU A 20 19.16 -3.26 -8.44
CA GLU A 20 18.99 -2.22 -9.45
C GLU A 20 17.58 -1.60 -9.42
N ALA A 21 16.55 -2.42 -9.27
CA ALA A 21 15.16 -1.96 -9.18
C ALA A 21 14.90 -1.13 -7.92
N ALA A 22 15.44 -1.57 -6.78
CA ALA A 22 15.36 -0.84 -5.52
C ALA A 22 16.07 0.52 -5.61
N ASP A 23 17.29 0.55 -6.18
CA ASP A 23 18.07 1.77 -6.38
C ASP A 23 17.36 2.75 -7.32
N GLU A 24 16.77 2.25 -8.41
CA GLU A 24 16.01 3.09 -9.34
C GLU A 24 14.79 3.74 -8.66
N LEU A 25 14.03 2.96 -7.88
CA LEU A 25 12.91 3.48 -7.10
C LEU A 25 13.37 4.48 -6.04
N ALA A 26 14.49 4.22 -5.37
CA ALA A 26 15.07 5.14 -4.40
C ALA A 26 15.45 6.48 -5.06
N GLN A 27 16.08 6.45 -6.23
CA GLN A 27 16.42 7.64 -7.00
C GLN A 27 15.18 8.44 -7.45
N ILE A 28 14.06 7.77 -7.73
CA ILE A 28 12.80 8.42 -8.07
C ILE A 28 12.17 9.10 -6.84
N TRP A 29 12.26 8.47 -5.66
CA TRP A 29 11.55 8.91 -4.46
C TRP A 29 12.36 9.80 -3.53
N GLN A 30 13.69 9.75 -3.54
CA GLN A 30 14.54 10.63 -2.74
C GLN A 30 14.24 12.13 -3.01
N PRO A 31 14.11 12.61 -4.26
CA PRO A 31 13.73 14.00 -4.52
C PRO A 31 12.31 14.34 -4.07
N LYS A 32 11.40 13.34 -4.04
CA LYS A 32 10.03 13.53 -3.54
C LYS A 32 10.00 13.71 -2.03
N LEU A 33 10.80 12.92 -1.30
CA LEU A 33 11.00 13.08 0.13
C LEU A 33 11.61 14.47 0.43
N GLN A 34 12.64 14.87 -0.32
CA GLN A 34 13.22 16.21 -0.20
C GLN A 34 12.19 17.33 -0.42
N ALA A 35 11.32 17.19 -1.41
CA ALA A 35 10.24 18.14 -1.65
C ALA A 35 9.24 18.19 -0.47
N GLY A 36 8.96 17.04 0.17
CA GLY A 36 8.15 16.99 1.37
C GLY A 36 8.76 17.77 2.53
N PHE A 37 10.06 17.60 2.78
CA PHE A 37 10.78 18.36 3.80
C PHE A 37 10.70 19.87 3.54
N SER A 38 10.90 20.29 2.29
CA SER A 38 10.70 21.69 1.89
C SER A 38 9.25 22.16 2.13
N SER A 39 8.26 21.34 1.78
CA SER A 39 6.84 21.64 2.00
C SER A 39 6.46 21.73 3.48
N ALA A 40 7.17 21.02 4.36
CA ALA A 40 7.01 21.10 5.81
C ALA A 40 7.74 22.31 6.44
N GLY A 41 8.43 23.13 5.66
CA GLY A 41 9.26 24.22 6.17
C GLY A 41 10.56 23.75 6.83
N LEU A 42 11.01 22.53 6.52
CA LEU A 42 12.21 21.89 7.06
C LEU A 42 13.34 21.83 6.01
N SER A 43 13.46 22.84 5.16
CA SER A 43 14.40 22.85 4.03
C SER A 43 15.88 22.79 4.42
N THR A 44 16.23 23.15 5.65
CA THR A 44 17.59 23.08 6.19
C THR A 44 17.87 21.79 6.96
N ALA A 45 16.87 20.94 7.17
CA ALA A 45 17.06 19.67 7.85
C ALA A 45 17.74 18.66 6.90
N GLU A 46 18.59 17.80 7.46
CA GLU A 46 19.16 16.69 6.71
C GLU A 46 18.04 15.71 6.35
N VAL A 47 17.89 15.43 5.04
CA VAL A 47 16.89 14.49 4.56
C VAL A 47 17.47 13.08 4.64
N PRO A 48 16.81 12.15 5.36
CA PRO A 48 17.29 10.77 5.48
C PRO A 48 17.47 10.10 4.12
N HIS A 49 18.47 9.22 4.05
CA HIS A 49 18.63 8.38 2.88
C HIS A 49 17.49 7.35 2.82
N LEU A 50 16.85 7.27 1.65
CA LEU A 50 15.75 6.36 1.37
C LEU A 50 16.29 5.10 0.71
N GLN A 51 15.97 3.96 1.30
CA GLN A 51 16.20 2.62 0.77
C GLN A 51 14.85 2.01 0.38
N VAL A 52 14.82 1.05 -0.54
CA VAL A 52 13.57 0.41 -0.99
C VAL A 52 13.62 -1.09 -0.75
N ALA A 53 12.64 -1.61 -0.01
CA ALA A 53 12.35 -3.02 0.06
C ALA A 53 11.57 -3.42 -1.21
N TYR A 54 12.29 -3.94 -2.20
CA TYR A 54 11.72 -4.32 -3.49
C TYR A 54 11.23 -5.77 -3.51
N TYR A 55 9.96 -5.96 -3.90
CA TYR A 55 9.33 -7.28 -3.98
C TYR A 55 8.39 -7.46 -5.19
N ALA A 56 8.26 -6.48 -6.08
CA ALA A 56 7.31 -6.55 -7.20
C ALA A 56 7.57 -7.74 -8.15
N ASP A 57 8.83 -8.16 -8.28
CA ASP A 57 9.22 -9.36 -9.05
C ASP A 57 8.64 -10.66 -8.47
N ARG A 58 8.19 -10.65 -7.21
CA ARG A 58 7.62 -11.82 -6.52
C ARG A 58 6.13 -11.99 -6.75
N LEU A 59 5.45 -10.93 -7.17
CA LEU A 59 4.00 -10.93 -7.38
C LEU A 59 3.59 -11.17 -8.83
N THR A 60 4.52 -10.98 -9.76
CA THR A 60 4.18 -10.99 -11.18
C THR A 60 4.44 -12.36 -11.80
N ARG A 61 3.51 -12.83 -12.64
CA ARG A 61 3.76 -13.99 -13.50
C ARG A 61 4.78 -13.58 -14.56
N ALA A 62 5.72 -14.47 -14.91
CA ALA A 62 6.86 -14.19 -15.78
C ALA A 62 6.50 -13.62 -17.18
N ASP A 63 5.23 -13.70 -17.58
CA ASP A 63 4.66 -13.26 -18.85
C ASP A 63 3.98 -11.86 -18.83
N ALA A 64 3.74 -11.27 -17.66
CA ALA A 64 3.03 -9.99 -17.55
C ALA A 64 3.98 -8.79 -17.65
N GLN A 65 4.47 -8.49 -18.86
CA GLN A 65 5.23 -7.27 -19.13
C GLN A 65 4.31 -6.10 -19.52
N GLY A 66 4.31 -5.04 -18.71
CA GLY A 66 3.95 -3.66 -19.10
C GLY A 66 2.48 -3.37 -19.44
N ASP A 67 1.67 -4.39 -19.73
CA ASP A 67 0.23 -4.26 -19.95
C ASP A 67 -0.51 -4.55 -18.63
N PRO A 68 -1.19 -3.56 -18.02
CA PRO A 68 -2.07 -3.83 -16.90
C PRO A 68 -3.16 -4.83 -17.28
N GLY A 69 -3.38 -5.11 -18.57
CA GLY A 69 -4.40 -6.03 -19.07
C GLY A 69 -5.78 -5.39 -19.06
N ARG A 70 -6.80 -6.20 -19.31
CA ARG A 70 -8.19 -5.73 -19.35
C ARG A 70 -8.94 -6.23 -18.12
N LEU A 71 -9.97 -5.47 -17.72
CA LEU A 71 -10.90 -5.91 -16.66
C LEU A 71 -11.55 -7.26 -17.00
N GLU A 72 -11.77 -7.53 -18.29
CA GLU A 72 -12.37 -8.78 -18.77
C GLU A 72 -11.45 -9.99 -18.58
N ASP A 73 -10.14 -9.77 -18.41
CA ASP A 73 -9.15 -10.84 -18.26
C ASP A 73 -8.94 -11.25 -16.79
N LEU A 74 -9.62 -10.58 -15.85
CA LEU A 74 -9.50 -10.90 -14.43
C LEU A 74 -10.15 -12.25 -14.14
N SER A 75 -9.42 -13.11 -13.43
CA SER A 75 -9.94 -14.35 -12.85
C SER A 75 -11.00 -14.08 -11.78
N ALA A 76 -11.79 -15.09 -11.41
CA ALA A 76 -12.82 -14.95 -10.39
C ALA A 76 -12.27 -14.44 -9.04
N GLY A 77 -11.07 -14.89 -8.63
CA GLY A 77 -10.43 -14.43 -7.40
C GLY A 77 -9.98 -12.98 -7.47
N GLU A 78 -9.43 -12.54 -8.61
CA GLU A 78 -9.06 -11.14 -8.83
C GLU A 78 -10.29 -10.23 -8.90
N GLN A 79 -11.37 -10.69 -9.54
CA GLN A 79 -12.65 -10.00 -9.55
C GLN A 79 -13.25 -9.84 -8.15
N ALA A 80 -13.07 -10.83 -7.27
CA ALA A 80 -13.52 -10.74 -5.88
C ALA A 80 -12.82 -9.60 -5.11
N VAL A 81 -11.50 -9.41 -5.33
CA VAL A 81 -10.75 -8.28 -4.74
C VAL A 81 -11.34 -6.93 -5.18
N VAL A 82 -11.57 -6.74 -6.49
CA VAL A 82 -12.14 -5.49 -7.01
C VAL A 82 -13.57 -5.29 -6.51
N THR A 83 -14.35 -6.36 -6.42
CA THR A 83 -15.74 -6.29 -5.96
C THR A 83 -15.82 -5.88 -4.49
N ALA A 84 -15.02 -6.49 -3.61
CA ALA A 84 -14.92 -6.11 -2.21
C ALA A 84 -14.53 -4.63 -2.06
N TRP A 85 -13.53 -4.20 -2.83
CA TRP A 85 -13.08 -2.81 -2.87
C TRP A 85 -14.21 -1.84 -3.27
N LEU A 86 -14.94 -2.15 -4.34
CA LEU A 86 -16.04 -1.34 -4.83
C LEU A 86 -17.22 -1.28 -3.87
N ILE A 87 -17.54 -2.38 -3.18
CA ILE A 87 -18.59 -2.43 -2.17
C ILE A 87 -18.28 -1.45 -1.03
N VAL A 88 -17.04 -1.44 -0.53
CA VAL A 88 -16.63 -0.51 0.54
C VAL A 88 -16.66 0.94 0.07
N LEU A 89 -16.38 1.18 -1.21
CA LEU A 89 -16.55 2.50 -1.84
C LEU A 89 -18.02 2.91 -2.07
N ALA A 90 -18.97 2.07 -1.64
CA ALA A 90 -20.42 2.22 -1.80
C ALA A 90 -20.87 2.25 -3.27
N ALA A 91 -20.19 1.49 -4.13
CA ALA A 91 -20.69 1.25 -5.48
C ALA A 91 -22.07 0.55 -5.43
N PRO A 92 -23.00 0.87 -6.34
CA PRO A 92 -24.32 0.25 -6.35
C PRO A 92 -24.23 -1.26 -6.49
N THR A 93 -24.85 -1.98 -5.56
CA THR A 93 -25.15 -3.41 -5.70
C THR A 93 -26.65 -3.53 -6.06
N PRO A 94 -27.03 -4.32 -7.09
CA PRO A 94 -28.44 -4.46 -7.42
C PRO A 94 -29.23 -5.08 -6.25
N PRO A 95 -30.46 -4.62 -5.97
CA PRO A 95 -31.32 -5.24 -4.96
C PRO A 95 -31.75 -6.64 -5.42
N GLU A 96 -31.76 -7.56 -4.46
CA GLU A 96 -31.95 -9.01 -4.57
C GLU A 96 -33.07 -9.46 -5.53
N LEU A 97 -32.69 -10.21 -6.57
CA LEU A 97 -33.52 -11.22 -7.23
C LEU A 97 -32.57 -12.32 -7.76
N GLN A 98 -32.82 -13.56 -7.33
CA GLN A 98 -32.21 -14.82 -7.76
C GLN A 98 -31.41 -14.78 -9.08
N GLY A 99 -30.08 -14.83 -8.96
CA GLY A 99 -29.11 -14.92 -10.05
C GLY A 99 -27.81 -14.20 -9.69
N LEU A 100 -26.72 -14.93 -9.49
CA LEU A 100 -25.41 -14.41 -9.05
C LEU A 100 -24.90 -13.25 -9.95
N ALA A 101 -24.68 -12.07 -9.35
CA ALA A 101 -23.86 -10.92 -9.79
C ALA A 101 -24.04 -10.38 -11.23
N THR A 102 -24.68 -9.21 -11.44
CA THR A 102 -24.82 -8.66 -12.82
C THR A 102 -24.76 -7.14 -13.02
N MET A 103 -24.17 -6.33 -12.12
CA MET A 103 -23.53 -5.09 -12.60
C MET A 103 -22.08 -5.44 -12.94
N PRO A 104 -21.67 -5.38 -14.22
CA PRO A 104 -20.27 -5.61 -14.58
C PRO A 104 -19.36 -4.67 -13.77
N ILE A 105 -18.24 -5.19 -13.25
CA ILE A 105 -17.23 -4.44 -12.49
C ILE A 105 -16.88 -3.11 -13.19
N ARG A 106 -16.80 -3.13 -14.52
CA ARG A 106 -16.63 -1.94 -15.37
C ARG A 106 -17.64 -0.83 -15.08
N GLN A 107 -18.93 -1.15 -15.01
CA GLN A 107 -19.97 -0.16 -14.76
C GLN A 107 -19.90 0.38 -13.33
N MET A 108 -19.57 -0.47 -12.34
CA MET A 108 -19.36 -0.03 -10.96
C MET A 108 -18.17 0.92 -10.85
N LEU A 109 -17.06 0.61 -11.53
CA LEU A 109 -15.90 1.50 -11.63
C LEU A 109 -16.25 2.81 -12.34
N ASP A 110 -17.01 2.78 -13.44
CA ASP A 110 -17.47 4.00 -14.13
C ASP A 110 -18.35 4.87 -13.22
N TRP A 111 -19.20 4.23 -12.40
CA TRP A 111 -20.00 4.93 -11.41
C TRP A 111 -19.11 5.60 -10.34
N ILE A 112 -18.13 4.88 -9.80
CA ILE A 112 -17.17 5.44 -8.83
C ILE A 112 -16.38 6.58 -9.46
N ALA A 113 -15.86 6.39 -10.67
CA ALA A 113 -15.09 7.40 -11.39
C ALA A 113 -15.86 8.72 -11.52
N ARG A 114 -17.12 8.65 -11.96
CA ARG A 114 -18.00 9.82 -12.05
C ARG A 114 -18.32 10.44 -10.69
N ARG A 115 -18.68 9.61 -9.70
CA ARG A 115 -19.05 10.09 -8.36
C ARG A 115 -17.89 10.77 -7.64
N ARG A 116 -16.68 10.24 -7.78
CA ARG A 116 -15.45 10.74 -7.16
C ARG A 116 -14.70 11.75 -8.04
N ARG A 117 -15.18 12.00 -9.26
CA ARG A 117 -14.57 12.88 -10.26
C ARG A 117 -13.10 12.50 -10.57
N VAL A 118 -12.81 11.21 -10.60
CA VAL A 118 -11.50 10.68 -10.97
C VAL A 118 -11.52 10.18 -12.41
N ASN A 119 -10.37 10.20 -13.07
CA ASN A 119 -10.24 9.67 -14.42
C ASN A 119 -10.51 8.16 -14.42
N SER A 120 -11.49 7.69 -15.20
CA SER A 120 -11.89 6.29 -15.23
C SER A 120 -10.77 5.37 -15.71
N THR A 121 -9.99 5.78 -16.71
CA THR A 121 -8.83 5.01 -17.19
C THR A 121 -7.80 4.81 -16.07
N VAL A 122 -7.50 5.85 -15.29
CA VAL A 122 -6.59 5.74 -14.13
C VAL A 122 -7.17 4.80 -13.08
N LEU A 123 -8.45 4.96 -12.73
CA LEU A 123 -9.11 4.12 -11.75
C LEU A 123 -9.13 2.64 -12.18
N PHE A 124 -9.38 2.37 -13.47
CA PHE A 124 -9.43 1.01 -14.01
C PHE A 124 -8.05 0.35 -13.96
N ARG A 125 -7.00 1.10 -14.29
CA ARG A 125 -5.63 0.59 -14.16
C ARG A 125 -5.34 0.21 -12.71
N ILE A 126 -5.65 1.09 -11.76
CA ILE A 126 -5.49 0.80 -10.33
C ILE A 126 -6.28 -0.44 -9.93
N ALA A 127 -7.54 -0.54 -10.36
CA ALA A 127 -8.40 -1.70 -10.07
C ALA A 127 -7.73 -3.01 -10.50
N ILE A 128 -7.23 -3.06 -11.74
CA ILE A 128 -6.64 -4.27 -12.31
C ILE A 128 -5.34 -4.63 -11.60
N ALA A 129 -4.46 -3.65 -11.36
CA ALA A 129 -3.19 -3.93 -10.70
C ALA A 129 -3.37 -4.31 -9.23
N LEU A 130 -4.27 -3.62 -8.50
CA LEU A 130 -4.63 -4.01 -7.13
C LEU A 130 -5.17 -5.44 -7.12
N ALA A 131 -6.07 -5.79 -8.05
CA ALA A 131 -6.64 -7.13 -8.15
C ALA A 131 -5.56 -8.20 -8.33
N ARG A 132 -4.71 -8.04 -9.36
CA ARG A 132 -3.67 -9.01 -9.72
C ARG A 132 -2.62 -9.15 -8.63
N GLU A 133 -2.06 -8.04 -8.17
CA GLU A 133 -0.95 -8.07 -7.21
C GLU A 133 -1.42 -8.47 -5.81
N ALA A 134 -2.57 -7.98 -5.33
CA ALA A 134 -3.11 -8.41 -4.03
C ALA A 134 -3.55 -9.88 -4.07
N HIS A 135 -4.20 -10.32 -5.15
CA HIS A 135 -4.56 -11.73 -5.30
C HIS A 135 -3.32 -12.62 -5.34
N SER A 136 -2.31 -12.26 -6.12
CA SER A 136 -1.03 -12.99 -6.18
C SER A 136 -0.37 -13.08 -4.80
N TYR A 137 -0.29 -11.97 -4.08
CA TYR A 137 0.27 -11.95 -2.73
C TYR A 137 -0.52 -12.83 -1.75
N LEU A 138 -1.85 -12.71 -1.71
CA LEU A 138 -2.67 -13.37 -0.70
C LEU A 138 -2.97 -14.85 -0.98
N HIS A 139 -2.96 -15.27 -2.25
CA HIS A 139 -3.42 -16.61 -2.64
C HIS A 139 -2.32 -17.51 -3.22
N VAL A 140 -1.11 -16.98 -3.48
CA VAL A 140 0.03 -17.78 -3.92
C VAL A 140 1.05 -17.86 -2.79
N PRO A 141 1.09 -18.95 -2.00
CA PRO A 141 1.95 -19.04 -0.80
C PRO A 141 3.42 -18.74 -1.07
N ALA A 142 3.95 -19.19 -2.22
CA ALA A 142 5.34 -18.92 -2.60
C ALA A 142 5.60 -17.43 -2.85
N SER A 143 4.67 -16.72 -3.49
CA SER A 143 4.77 -15.26 -3.71
C SER A 143 4.63 -14.49 -2.41
N ARG A 144 3.71 -14.90 -1.53
CA ARG A 144 3.52 -14.33 -0.19
C ARG A 144 4.80 -14.39 0.61
N GLU A 145 5.37 -15.58 0.73
CA GLU A 145 6.59 -15.83 1.49
C GLU A 145 7.79 -15.10 0.90
N ALA A 146 7.94 -15.14 -0.42
CA ALA A 146 9.02 -14.44 -1.11
C ALA A 146 8.97 -12.92 -0.90
N ALA A 147 7.78 -12.32 -0.91
CA ALA A 147 7.60 -10.90 -0.68
C ALA A 147 7.88 -10.52 0.79
N ARG A 148 7.38 -11.30 1.75
CA ARG A 148 7.69 -11.09 3.18
C ARG A 148 9.19 -11.20 3.46
N THR A 149 9.84 -12.23 2.91
CA THR A 149 11.29 -12.41 3.03
C THR A 149 12.05 -11.21 2.45
N ALA A 150 11.66 -10.70 1.28
CA ALA A 150 12.33 -9.54 0.68
C ALA A 150 12.26 -8.29 1.58
N VAL A 151 11.09 -8.05 2.20
CA VAL A 151 10.92 -6.96 3.17
C VAL A 151 11.75 -7.19 4.43
N ALA A 152 11.71 -8.41 4.98
CA ALA A 152 12.46 -8.76 6.18
C ALA A 152 13.98 -8.57 5.98
N GLU A 153 14.53 -9.00 4.84
CA GLU A 153 15.95 -8.82 4.52
C GLU A 153 16.33 -7.34 4.39
N ALA A 154 15.48 -6.51 3.78
CA ALA A 154 15.72 -5.06 3.70
C ALA A 154 15.73 -4.42 5.10
N VAL A 155 14.81 -4.81 5.99
CA VAL A 155 14.77 -4.33 7.37
C VAL A 155 16.02 -4.78 8.14
N ARG A 156 16.44 -6.05 8.04
CA ARG A 156 17.68 -6.55 8.67
C ARG A 156 18.93 -5.82 8.19
N THR A 157 19.02 -5.61 6.88
CA THR A 157 20.18 -4.99 6.24
C THR A 157 20.32 -3.53 6.63
N HIS A 158 19.24 -2.75 6.53
CA HIS A 158 19.30 -1.30 6.67
C HIS A 158 18.97 -0.79 8.07
N ARG A 159 18.37 -1.64 8.92
CA ARG A 159 17.93 -1.33 10.30
C ARG A 159 17.23 0.03 10.38
N PRO A 160 16.13 0.22 9.64
CA PRO A 160 15.48 1.52 9.56
C PRO A 160 14.86 1.93 10.90
N SER A 161 14.98 3.20 11.26
CA SER A 161 14.15 3.76 12.34
C SER A 161 12.70 3.93 11.88
N VAL A 162 12.49 4.22 10.59
CA VAL A 162 11.16 4.38 9.99
C VAL A 162 10.99 3.45 8.79
N LEU A 163 9.98 2.59 8.85
CA LEU A 163 9.51 1.77 7.73
C LEU A 163 8.25 2.41 7.13
N LEU A 164 8.39 3.01 5.95
CA LEU A 164 7.27 3.61 5.21
C LEU A 164 6.66 2.56 4.27
N ALA A 165 5.47 2.08 4.57
CA ALA A 165 4.81 1.03 3.80
C ALA A 165 3.58 1.58 3.07
N HIS A 166 3.62 1.57 1.73
CA HIS A 166 2.61 2.21 0.89
C HIS A 166 1.68 1.20 0.21
N SER A 167 0.37 1.48 0.22
CA SER A 167 -0.64 0.67 -0.50
C SER A 167 -0.50 -0.82 -0.17
N LEU A 168 -0.44 -1.73 -1.15
CA LEU A 168 -0.19 -3.17 -0.93
C LEU A 168 1.07 -3.45 -0.09
N GLY A 169 2.10 -2.60 -0.18
CA GLY A 169 3.31 -2.71 0.63
C GLY A 169 3.06 -2.63 2.13
N SER A 170 1.98 -1.96 2.56
CA SER A 170 1.55 -1.97 3.97
C SER A 170 1.08 -3.34 4.44
N VAL A 171 0.45 -4.12 3.56
CA VAL A 171 0.05 -5.51 3.84
C VAL A 171 1.29 -6.39 3.95
N VAL A 172 2.20 -6.27 2.98
CA VAL A 172 3.45 -7.05 2.98
C VAL A 172 4.32 -6.75 4.20
N ALA A 173 4.45 -5.47 4.56
CA ALA A 173 5.21 -5.04 5.73
C ALA A 173 4.58 -5.55 7.04
N TYR A 174 3.25 -5.43 7.18
CA TYR A 174 2.53 -5.92 8.34
C TYR A 174 2.79 -7.41 8.59
N GLU A 175 2.65 -8.24 7.56
CA GLU A 175 2.85 -9.68 7.72
C GLU A 175 4.33 -10.07 7.86
N ALA A 176 5.24 -9.37 7.18
CA ALA A 176 6.67 -9.60 7.37
C ALA A 176 7.09 -9.34 8.82
N LEU A 177 6.57 -8.28 9.44
CA LEU A 177 6.88 -7.91 10.83
C LEU A 177 6.25 -8.87 11.85
N HIS A 178 5.11 -9.51 11.53
CA HIS A 178 4.52 -10.56 12.37
C HIS A 178 5.20 -11.92 12.19
N HIS A 179 5.63 -12.24 10.96
CA HIS A 179 6.23 -13.54 10.65
C HIS A 179 7.69 -13.65 11.12
N HIS A 180 8.36 -12.52 11.34
CA HIS A 180 9.77 -12.45 11.74
C HIS A 180 9.94 -11.67 13.04
N ASP A 181 9.88 -12.38 14.18
CA ASP A 181 9.98 -11.81 15.54
C ASP A 181 11.30 -11.07 15.83
N ASP A 182 12.34 -11.35 15.04
CA ASP A 182 13.66 -10.72 15.14
C ASP A 182 13.66 -9.28 14.60
N LEU A 183 12.69 -8.91 13.77
CA LEU A 183 12.61 -7.57 13.20
C LEU A 183 12.21 -6.56 14.28
N LYS A 184 12.89 -5.40 14.28
CA LYS A 184 12.60 -4.26 15.14
C LYS A 184 12.58 -2.98 14.30
N VAL A 185 11.52 -2.20 14.46
CA VAL A 185 11.33 -0.91 13.77
C VAL A 185 10.74 0.07 14.77
N ASP A 186 11.35 1.25 14.90
CA ASP A 186 10.88 2.26 15.85
C ASP A 186 9.52 2.83 15.42
N CYS A 187 9.32 3.04 14.12
CA CYS A 187 8.06 3.52 13.58
C CYS A 187 7.68 2.82 12.27
N LEU A 188 6.56 2.09 12.27
CA LEU A 188 5.87 1.64 11.07
C LEU A 188 4.89 2.73 10.64
N VAL A 189 4.98 3.16 9.39
CA VAL A 189 4.06 4.15 8.82
C VAL A 189 3.36 3.56 7.63
N THR A 190 2.05 3.39 7.71
CA THR A 190 1.22 2.92 6.60
C THR A 190 0.64 4.11 5.84
N LEU A 191 0.88 4.14 4.53
CA LEU A 191 0.47 5.22 3.64
C LEU A 191 -0.55 4.69 2.62
N GLY A 192 -1.75 5.27 2.60
CA GLY A 192 -2.79 4.87 1.64
C GLY A 192 -3.16 3.38 1.74
N SER A 193 -3.18 2.83 2.94
CA SER A 193 -3.19 1.38 3.14
C SER A 193 -4.57 0.74 2.90
N PRO A 194 -4.65 -0.35 2.10
CA PRO A 194 -5.85 -1.17 1.98
C PRO A 194 -5.88 -2.32 3.01
N LEU A 195 -5.00 -2.32 4.03
CA LEU A 195 -4.84 -3.41 5.02
C LEU A 195 -6.17 -3.79 5.70
N GLY A 196 -7.04 -2.80 5.93
CA GLY A 196 -8.34 -3.00 6.55
C GLY A 196 -9.47 -3.41 5.60
N LEU A 197 -9.21 -3.66 4.31
CA LEU A 197 -10.25 -3.91 3.30
C LEU A 197 -10.98 -5.24 3.58
N PRO A 198 -12.24 -5.22 4.05
CA PRO A 198 -13.02 -6.42 4.33
C PRO A 198 -13.41 -7.14 3.03
N GLY A 199 -13.58 -8.46 3.11
CA GLY A 199 -13.97 -9.34 2.01
C GLY A 199 -12.86 -9.63 1.00
N ALA A 200 -11.64 -9.11 1.21
CA ALA A 200 -10.50 -9.33 0.32
C ALA A 200 -9.15 -9.39 1.03
N ILE A 201 -8.72 -8.31 1.70
CA ILE A 201 -7.37 -8.26 2.29
C ILE A 201 -7.43 -8.61 3.78
N PHE A 202 -8.26 -7.90 4.54
CA PHE A 202 -8.31 -8.01 6.00
C PHE A 202 -8.54 -9.45 6.48
N ASP A 203 -9.53 -10.14 5.89
CA ASP A 203 -9.92 -11.49 6.32
C ASP A 203 -8.90 -12.57 5.95
N LEU A 204 -7.95 -12.24 5.06
CA LEU A 204 -6.91 -13.15 4.57
C LEU A 204 -5.54 -12.88 5.21
N LEU A 205 -5.42 -11.91 6.11
CA LEU A 205 -4.14 -11.54 6.73
C LEU A 205 -3.52 -12.71 7.52
N GLU A 206 -2.19 -12.70 7.59
CA GLU A 206 -1.40 -13.55 8.49
C GLU A 206 -0.60 -12.67 9.46
N PRO A 207 -0.90 -12.68 10.77
CA PRO A 207 -1.90 -13.50 11.47
C PRO A 207 -3.33 -13.09 11.12
N GLN A 208 -4.24 -14.07 11.18
CA GLN A 208 -5.66 -13.84 10.93
C GLN A 208 -6.25 -12.92 12.01
N PRO A 209 -7.07 -11.93 11.64
CA PRO A 209 -7.77 -11.11 12.63
C PRO A 209 -8.68 -11.95 13.54
N ILE A 210 -8.73 -11.59 14.82
CA ILE A 210 -9.58 -12.23 15.84
C ILE A 210 -10.64 -11.22 16.25
N ASP A 211 -11.90 -11.65 16.32
CA ASP A 211 -13.04 -10.78 16.68
C ASP A 211 -13.13 -9.48 15.85
N GLN A 212 -12.83 -9.58 14.54
CA GLN A 212 -12.78 -8.47 13.59
C GLN A 212 -11.68 -7.42 13.87
N LEU A 213 -10.68 -7.77 14.68
CA LEU A 213 -9.53 -6.95 15.03
C LEU A 213 -8.21 -7.63 14.64
N GLY A 214 -7.34 -6.88 13.99
CA GLY A 214 -5.94 -7.27 13.80
C GLY A 214 -5.08 -6.80 14.98
N ASP A 215 -3.79 -7.16 14.95
CA ASP A 215 -2.87 -6.90 16.06
C ASP A 215 -1.65 -6.08 15.58
N LYS A 216 -0.99 -5.36 16.50
CA LYS A 216 0.25 -4.64 16.20
C LYS A 216 1.44 -5.61 16.24
N PRO A 217 2.30 -5.64 15.23
CA PRO A 217 3.50 -6.49 15.27
C PRO A 217 4.37 -6.17 16.49
N SER A 218 4.81 -7.20 17.21
CA SER A 218 5.55 -7.06 18.49
C SER A 218 6.87 -6.30 18.36
N GLY A 219 7.46 -6.30 17.16
CA GLY A 219 8.68 -5.57 16.82
C GLY A 219 8.50 -4.09 16.49
N VAL A 220 7.28 -3.56 16.52
CA VAL A 220 6.97 -2.16 16.16
C VAL A 220 6.74 -1.34 17.42
N SER A 221 7.58 -0.32 17.66
CA SER A 221 7.40 0.56 18.82
C SER A 221 6.23 1.53 18.63
N GLN A 222 6.11 2.13 17.45
CA GLN A 222 5.03 3.05 17.07
C GLN A 222 4.46 2.68 15.70
N TRP A 223 3.15 2.70 15.56
CA TRP A 223 2.44 2.51 14.31
C TRP A 223 1.59 3.73 13.99
N ILE A 224 1.89 4.36 12.86
CA ILE A 224 1.16 5.51 12.32
C ILE A 224 0.47 5.12 11.03
N ASN A 225 -0.81 5.45 10.89
CA ASN A 225 -1.53 5.34 9.62
C ASN A 225 -1.92 6.70 9.06
N LEU A 226 -1.46 6.99 7.85
CA LEU A 226 -1.81 8.19 7.10
C LEU A 226 -2.56 7.82 5.82
N ALA A 227 -3.71 8.45 5.61
CA ALA A 227 -4.52 8.26 4.41
C ALA A 227 -4.97 9.61 3.86
N ASP A 228 -4.82 9.84 2.56
CA ASP A 228 -5.40 11.02 1.93
C ASP A 228 -6.93 10.96 1.98
N VAL A 229 -7.58 12.09 2.26
CA VAL A 229 -9.06 12.20 2.36
C VAL A 229 -9.80 11.73 1.10
N GLY A 230 -9.15 11.85 -0.07
CA GLY A 230 -9.62 11.43 -1.38
C GLY A 230 -9.04 10.09 -1.85
N ASP A 231 -8.18 9.43 -1.05
CA ASP A 231 -7.59 8.15 -1.42
C ASP A 231 -8.67 7.07 -1.54
N LEU A 232 -8.86 6.56 -2.77
CA LEU A 232 -9.85 5.54 -3.05
C LEU A 232 -9.36 4.12 -2.75
N VAL A 233 -8.05 3.92 -2.58
CA VAL A 233 -7.47 2.60 -2.28
C VAL A 233 -7.34 2.41 -0.76
N ALA A 234 -7.12 3.49 -0.01
CA ALA A 234 -7.05 3.46 1.44
C ALA A 234 -8.43 3.25 2.08
N VAL A 235 -9.04 2.09 1.89
CA VAL A 235 -10.39 1.80 2.39
C VAL A 235 -10.39 0.56 3.29
N PRO A 236 -10.81 0.69 4.56
CA PRO A 236 -11.17 1.93 5.26
C PRO A 236 -9.95 2.84 5.50
N ARG A 237 -10.14 4.16 5.41
CA ARG A 237 -9.05 5.13 5.64
C ARG A 237 -8.52 5.04 7.07
N ARG A 238 -9.44 4.90 8.04
CA ARG A 238 -9.14 4.75 9.46
C ARG A 238 -8.85 3.31 9.82
N LEU A 239 -7.57 2.91 9.74
CA LEU A 239 -7.15 1.58 10.21
C LEU A 239 -7.34 1.40 11.72
N GLY A 240 -7.32 2.48 12.50
CA GLY A 240 -7.53 2.44 13.95
C GLY A 240 -8.90 1.94 14.42
N ASP A 241 -9.83 1.66 13.51
CA ASP A 241 -11.10 0.98 13.82
C ASP A 241 -10.95 -0.55 13.88
N ARG A 242 -9.86 -1.08 13.29
CA ARG A 242 -9.60 -2.53 13.16
C ARG A 242 -8.26 -2.96 13.72
N PHE A 243 -7.33 -2.04 13.91
CA PHE A 243 -5.99 -2.33 14.38
C PHE A 243 -5.61 -1.37 15.52
N PRO A 244 -4.77 -1.81 16.47
CA PRO A 244 -4.24 -0.96 17.54
C PRO A 244 -3.13 -0.02 17.01
N VAL A 245 -3.48 0.85 16.05
CA VAL A 245 -2.60 1.89 15.51
C VAL A 245 -2.45 3.00 16.56
N ASP A 246 -1.22 3.39 16.91
CA ASP A 246 -0.96 4.41 17.93
C ASP A 246 -1.39 5.81 17.47
N HIS A 247 -1.23 6.11 16.17
CA HIS A 247 -1.67 7.37 15.59
C HIS A 247 -2.33 7.21 14.24
N HIS A 248 -3.50 7.82 14.07
CA HIS A 248 -4.21 7.88 12.80
C HIS A 248 -4.45 9.33 12.40
N ALA A 249 -4.11 9.67 11.16
CA ALA A 249 -4.44 10.98 10.60
C ALA A 249 -4.86 10.88 9.13
N GLU A 250 -5.84 11.70 8.76
CA GLU A 250 -6.12 11.99 7.36
C GLU A 250 -5.21 13.13 6.89
N VAL A 251 -4.65 12.99 5.69
CA VAL A 251 -3.77 13.99 5.06
C VAL A 251 -4.36 14.51 3.76
N ARG A 252 -3.74 15.56 3.21
CA ARG A 252 -3.96 16.01 1.83
C ARG A 252 -2.64 15.98 1.08
N ILE A 253 -2.51 15.06 0.12
CA ILE A 253 -1.25 14.83 -0.60
C ILE A 253 -1.18 15.62 -1.91
N SER A 254 -2.28 15.69 -2.67
CA SER A 254 -2.33 16.43 -3.93
C SER A 254 -3.79 16.62 -4.40
N PRO A 255 -4.10 17.74 -5.09
CA PRO A 255 -5.41 17.90 -5.75
C PRO A 255 -5.62 17.00 -6.96
N LEU A 256 -4.54 16.51 -7.59
CA LEU A 256 -4.57 15.77 -8.86
C LEU A 256 -4.19 14.30 -8.72
N ASP A 257 -3.71 13.91 -7.54
CA ASP A 257 -3.31 12.54 -7.23
C ASP A 257 -3.81 12.19 -5.83
N PHE A 258 -4.43 11.03 -5.72
CA PHE A 258 -5.05 10.57 -4.49
C PHE A 258 -4.30 9.39 -3.85
N HIS A 259 -3.28 8.82 -4.50
CA HIS A 259 -2.72 7.56 -4.02
C HIS A 259 -1.22 7.34 -4.23
N THR A 260 -0.51 8.05 -5.12
CA THR A 260 0.88 7.64 -5.38
C THR A 260 1.83 7.89 -4.19
N MET A 261 2.81 6.99 -4.03
CA MET A 261 3.88 7.13 -3.03
C MET A 261 4.61 8.48 -3.15
N GLY A 262 4.88 8.94 -4.37
CA GLY A 262 5.54 10.22 -4.62
C GLY A 262 4.78 11.41 -4.04
N SER A 263 3.45 11.42 -4.15
CA SER A 263 2.61 12.49 -3.58
C SER A 263 2.55 12.43 -2.06
N TYR A 264 2.47 11.23 -1.46
CA TYR A 264 2.60 11.09 0.00
C TYR A 264 3.96 11.61 0.49
N LEU A 265 5.07 11.21 -0.15
CA LEU A 265 6.42 11.65 0.21
C LEU A 265 6.63 13.16 0.06
N SER A 266 6.02 13.77 -0.95
CA SER A 266 6.09 15.23 -1.18
C SER A 266 5.16 16.06 -0.30
N SER A 267 4.34 15.43 0.55
CA SER A 267 3.42 16.15 1.44
C SER A 267 4.12 16.61 2.71
N GLY A 268 4.12 17.93 2.96
CA GLY A 268 4.59 18.47 4.23
C GLY A 268 3.79 17.98 5.45
N GLN A 269 2.51 17.61 5.27
CA GLN A 269 1.70 17.03 6.35
C GLN A 269 2.22 15.65 6.78
N VAL A 270 2.58 14.81 5.81
CA VAL A 270 3.23 13.52 6.07
C VAL A 270 4.54 13.74 6.80
N ILE A 271 5.39 14.65 6.31
CA ILE A 271 6.69 14.92 6.94
C ILE A 271 6.57 15.49 8.36
N ASN A 272 5.57 16.33 8.63
CA ASN A 272 5.33 16.82 9.99
C ASN A 272 5.00 15.69 10.98
N VAL A 273 4.28 14.66 10.53
CA VAL A 273 4.00 13.47 11.34
C VAL A 273 5.25 12.61 11.51
N LEU A 274 6.10 12.51 10.49
CA LEU A 274 7.34 11.73 10.56
C LEU A 274 8.44 12.42 11.37
N ALA A 275 8.48 13.75 11.39
CA ALA A 275 9.58 14.55 11.94
C ALA A 275 10.04 14.13 13.36
N PRO A 276 9.16 13.78 14.32
CA PRO A 276 9.59 13.30 15.64
C PRO A 276 10.46 12.03 15.58
N PHE A 277 10.17 11.12 14.64
CA PHE A 277 10.87 9.84 14.45
C PHE A 277 12.14 9.98 13.59
N LEU A 278 12.30 11.13 12.95
CA LEU A 278 13.47 11.47 12.13
C LEU A 278 14.47 12.37 12.87
N ARG A 279 14.21 12.70 14.15
CA ARG A 279 15.07 13.59 14.96
C ARG A 279 15.65 12.93 16.21
N GLY A 280 15.22 11.71 16.54
CA GLY A 280 15.65 11.00 17.74
C GLY A 280 16.34 9.69 17.40
N CYS A 281 17.67 9.75 17.24
CA CYS A 281 18.65 8.70 17.52
C CYS A 281 19.99 9.40 17.76
#